data_AF-A0A096AMP5-F1
#
_entry.id   AF-A0A096AMP5-F1
#
_cell.length_a   1.000
_cell.length_b   1.000
_cell.length_c   1.000
_cell.angle_alpha   90.00
_cell.angle_beta   90.00
_cell.angle_gamma   90.00
#
_symmetry.space_group_name_H-M   'P 1'
#
loop_
_entity.id
_entity.type
_entity.pdbx_description
1 polymer ?
#
loop_
_entity_poly.entity_id
_entity_poly.type
_entity_poly.pdbx_seq_one_letter_code
_entity_poly.pdbx_strand_id
1 'polypeptide(L)'
;MSNEDILNKVIEMGYAKERIKADNAEPKTIAYLRKAGLSRIRAAKKGPDSIRAGIAIIQDYKIIIHPRCVNFITEISNYTWDKDKFDNTINKPIDDFNHLMDAMRYAMEEFDGRKGVRILK
;
A
#
# COMPACT_ATOMS: atom_id res chain seq x y z
N MET A 1 -13.34 10.62 8.22
CA MET A 1 -14.06 10.00 7.09
C MET A 1 -14.69 8.72 7.59
N SER A 2 -15.97 8.49 7.34
CA SER A 2 -16.67 7.27 7.78
C SER A 2 -16.44 6.10 6.80
N ASN A 3 -16.76 4.89 7.23
CA ASN A 3 -16.69 3.70 6.37
C ASN A 3 -17.64 3.79 5.17
N GLU A 4 -18.78 4.48 5.32
CA GLU A 4 -19.74 4.74 4.24
C GLU A 4 -19.20 5.74 3.23
N ASP A 5 -18.50 6.79 3.68
CA ASP A 5 -17.85 7.75 2.79
C ASP A 5 -16.78 7.06 1.91
N ILE A 6 -15.99 6.14 2.50
CA ILE A 6 -15.00 5.33 1.77
C ILE A 6 -15.70 4.52 0.67
N LEU A 7 -16.76 3.81 1.03
CA LEU A 7 -17.51 2.96 0.10
C LEU A 7 -18.07 3.79 -1.07
N ASN A 8 -18.76 4.88 -0.77
CA ASN A 8 -19.39 5.74 -1.76
C ASN A 8 -18.34 6.33 -2.70
N LYS A 9 -17.21 6.79 -2.16
CA LYS A 9 -16.12 7.36 -2.98
C LYS A 9 -15.51 6.33 -3.92
N VAL A 10 -15.26 5.10 -3.44
CA VAL A 10 -14.71 4.02 -4.27
C VAL A 10 -15.68 3.62 -5.39
N ILE A 11 -16.98 3.61 -5.11
CA ILE A 11 -18.02 3.31 -6.11
C ILE A 11 -18.13 4.45 -7.13
N GLU A 12 -18.20 5.71 -6.68
CA GLU A 12 -18.25 6.90 -7.54
C GLU A 12 -17.07 6.96 -8.51
N MET A 13 -15.87 6.60 -8.04
CA MET A 13 -14.66 6.54 -8.84
C MET A 13 -14.60 5.32 -9.79
N GLY A 14 -15.60 4.43 -9.74
CA GLY A 14 -15.68 3.25 -10.61
C GLY A 14 -14.79 2.07 -10.20
N TYR A 15 -14.14 2.13 -9.04
CA TYR A 15 -13.16 1.13 -8.60
C TYR A 15 -13.75 -0.03 -7.79
N ALA A 16 -15.07 -0.11 -7.66
CA ALA A 16 -15.73 -1.19 -6.91
C ALA A 16 -15.43 -2.60 -7.44
N LYS A 17 -15.10 -2.71 -8.73
CA LYS A 17 -14.72 -3.97 -9.39
C LYS A 17 -13.22 -4.24 -9.34
N GLU A 18 -12.39 -3.34 -8.81
CA GLU A 18 -10.95 -3.54 -8.77
C GLU A 18 -10.50 -4.40 -7.58
N ARG A 19 -9.26 -4.88 -7.63
CA ARG A 19 -8.65 -5.62 -6.53
C ARG A 19 -8.10 -4.61 -5.52
N ILE A 20 -8.79 -4.47 -4.39
CA ILE A 20 -8.45 -3.49 -3.36
C ILE A 20 -7.69 -4.18 -2.24
N LYS A 21 -6.49 -3.67 -1.93
CA LYS A 21 -5.70 -4.08 -0.77
C LYS A 21 -5.88 -3.05 0.34
N ALA A 22 -6.30 -3.51 1.51
CA ALA A 22 -6.52 -2.68 2.69
C ALA A 22 -5.55 -3.07 3.80
N ASP A 23 -5.18 -2.09 4.62
CA ASP A 23 -4.34 -2.36 5.80
C ASP A 23 -5.08 -3.29 6.77
N ASN A 24 -4.34 -4.26 7.32
CA ASN A 24 -4.89 -5.29 8.17
C ASN A 24 -5.07 -4.84 9.63
N ALA A 25 -4.76 -3.57 9.96
CA ALA A 25 -4.94 -3.02 11.30
C ALA A 25 -6.40 -3.03 11.76
N GLU A 26 -7.37 -2.95 10.83
CA GLU A 26 -8.80 -2.96 11.16
C GLU A 26 -9.61 -3.99 10.35
N PRO A 27 -9.57 -5.29 10.73
CA PRO A 27 -10.29 -6.34 10.01
C PRO A 27 -11.80 -6.15 9.97
N LYS A 28 -12.39 -5.47 10.97
CA LYS A 28 -13.83 -5.18 11.05
C LYS A 28 -14.28 -4.26 9.92
N THR A 29 -13.52 -3.21 9.63
CA THR A 29 -13.80 -2.27 8.52
C THR A 29 -13.71 -2.96 7.17
N ILE A 30 -12.71 -3.82 6.96
CA ILE A 30 -12.59 -4.64 5.75
C ILE A 30 -13.82 -5.55 5.56
N ALA A 31 -14.25 -6.21 6.64
CA ALA A 31 -15.43 -7.08 6.60
C ALA A 31 -16.72 -6.30 6.29
N TYR A 32 -16.88 -5.12 6.87
CA TYR A 32 -17.99 -4.21 6.58
C TYR A 32 -18.00 -3.80 5.10
N LEU A 33 -16.89 -3.26 4.59
CA LEU A 33 -16.76 -2.81 3.20
C LEU A 33 -17.00 -3.95 2.20
N ARG A 34 -16.54 -5.16 2.53
CA ARG A 34 -16.76 -6.34 1.71
C ARG A 34 -18.24 -6.72 1.62
N LYS A 35 -18.96 -6.66 2.74
CA LYS A 35 -20.42 -6.91 2.78
C LYS A 35 -21.20 -5.81 2.06
N ALA A 36 -20.72 -4.57 2.14
CA ALA A 36 -21.40 -3.40 1.59
C ALA A 36 -21.23 -3.21 0.07
N GLY A 37 -20.42 -4.04 -0.60
CA GLY A 37 -20.32 -4.06 -2.07
C GLY A 37 -18.91 -4.17 -2.64
N LEU A 38 -17.87 -3.91 -1.84
CA LEU A 38 -16.47 -4.07 -2.25
C LEU A 38 -16.02 -5.53 -2.14
N SER A 39 -16.67 -6.42 -2.91
CA SER A 39 -16.48 -7.87 -2.85
C SER A 39 -15.02 -8.34 -3.03
N ARG A 40 -14.19 -7.52 -3.71
CA ARG A 40 -12.79 -7.78 -4.05
C ARG A 40 -11.78 -7.18 -3.08
N ILE A 41 -12.22 -6.50 -2.01
CA ILE A 41 -11.32 -6.01 -0.97
C ILE A 41 -10.67 -7.18 -0.22
N ARG A 42 -9.36 -7.10 0.02
CA ARG A 42 -8.55 -8.09 0.75
C ARG A 42 -7.61 -7.38 1.69
N ALA A 43 -7.40 -7.95 2.88
CA ALA A 43 -6.35 -7.49 3.77
C ALA A 43 -4.97 -7.73 3.15
N ALA A 44 -4.05 -6.79 3.35
CA ALA A 44 -2.63 -6.95 3.04
C ALA A 44 -1.98 -7.93 4.04
N LYS A 45 -1.01 -8.74 3.58
CA LYS A 45 -0.27 -9.64 4.47
C LYS A 45 0.90 -8.89 5.08
N LYS A 46 0.62 -8.14 6.16
CA LYS A 46 1.65 -7.37 6.86
C LYS A 46 2.50 -8.31 7.73
N GLY A 47 3.78 -8.46 7.38
CA GLY A 47 4.82 -8.98 8.27
C GLY A 47 5.76 -7.85 8.71
N PRO A 48 6.40 -7.90 9.89
CA PRO A 48 7.36 -6.87 10.32
C PRO A 48 8.48 -6.63 9.29
N ASP A 49 8.94 -7.70 8.64
CA ASP A 49 10.00 -7.65 7.62
C ASP A 49 9.49 -7.26 6.21
N SER A 50 8.17 -7.09 6.03
CA SER A 50 7.56 -6.80 4.71
C SER A 50 7.79 -5.37 4.22
N ILE A 51 8.15 -4.45 5.11
CA ILE A 51 8.35 -3.04 4.75
C ILE A 51 9.60 -2.91 3.88
N ARG A 52 10.75 -3.39 4.37
CA ARG A 52 12.04 -3.31 3.66
C ARG A 52 11.99 -4.07 2.34
N ALA A 53 11.43 -5.28 2.35
CA ALA A 53 11.28 -6.07 1.13
C ALA A 53 10.41 -5.33 0.10
N GLY A 54 9.29 -4.73 0.53
CA GLY A 54 8.44 -3.93 -0.34
C GLY A 54 9.14 -2.69 -0.92
N ILE A 55 9.93 -1.98 -0.11
CA ILE A 55 10.71 -0.82 -0.57
C ILE A 55 11.76 -1.25 -1.60
N ALA A 56 12.49 -2.35 -1.36
CA ALA A 56 13.48 -2.87 -2.30
C ALA A 56 12.83 -3.22 -3.65
N ILE A 57 11.67 -3.89 -3.62
CA ILE A 57 10.90 -4.18 -4.83
C ILE A 57 10.55 -2.88 -5.55
N ILE A 58 10.02 -1.87 -4.85
CA ILE A 58 9.64 -0.58 -5.45
C ILE A 58 10.86 0.10 -6.12
N GLN A 59 12.03 0.06 -5.47
CA GLN A 59 13.27 0.66 -5.96
C GLN A 59 13.77 0.02 -7.27
N ASP A 60 13.45 -1.25 -7.52
CA ASP A 60 13.82 -1.94 -8.76
C ASP A 60 12.98 -1.49 -9.98
N TYR A 61 11.89 -0.74 -9.78
CA TYR A 61 11.02 -0.27 -10.86
C TYR A 61 11.20 1.22 -11.16
N LYS A 62 11.04 1.56 -12.44
CA LYS A 62 10.82 2.94 -12.85
C LYS A 62 9.38 3.35 -12.56
N ILE A 63 9.19 4.25 -11.60
CA ILE A 63 7.88 4.77 -11.21
C ILE A 63 7.56 6.00 -12.05
N ILE A 64 6.44 5.96 -12.78
CA ILE A 64 5.92 7.09 -13.55
C ILE A 64 4.64 7.57 -12.87
N ILE A 65 4.66 8.80 -12.35
CA ILE A 65 3.54 9.39 -11.61
C ILE A 65 2.89 10.47 -12.46
N HIS A 66 1.57 10.43 -12.59
CA HIS A 66 0.84 11.49 -13.29
C HIS A 66 0.90 12.79 -12.47
N PRO A 67 1.14 13.98 -13.09
CA PRO A 67 1.22 15.27 -12.39
C PRO A 67 -0.02 15.68 -11.57
N ARG A 68 -1.14 14.96 -11.72
CA ARG A 68 -2.39 15.20 -10.99
C ARG A 68 -2.36 14.57 -9.59
N CYS A 69 -1.46 13.62 -9.37
CA CYS A 69 -1.28 12.92 -8.09
C CYS A 69 -0.37 13.74 -7.17
N VAL A 70 -0.74 14.99 -6.90
CA VAL A 70 0.08 15.95 -6.14
C VAL A 70 0.47 15.41 -4.76
N ASN A 71 -0.46 14.78 -4.04
CA ASN A 71 -0.20 14.18 -2.74
C ASN A 71 0.83 13.04 -2.83
N PHE A 72 0.73 12.21 -3.87
CA PHE A 72 1.67 11.11 -4.09
C PHE A 72 3.07 11.63 -4.40
N ILE A 73 3.17 12.68 -5.23
CA ILE A 73 4.43 13.33 -5.57
C ILE A 73 5.08 13.91 -4.32
N THR A 74 4.31 14.60 -3.47
CA THR A 74 4.79 15.15 -2.20
C THR A 74 5.29 14.06 -1.28
N GLU A 75 4.52 12.98 -1.11
CA GLU A 75 4.90 11.90 -0.19
C GLU A 75 6.15 11.16 -0.68
N ILE A 76 6.19 10.72 -1.93
CA ILE A 76 7.34 9.97 -2.46
C ILE A 76 8.62 10.80 -2.50
N SER A 77 8.52 12.12 -2.67
CA SER A 77 9.70 13.01 -2.68
C SER A 77 10.28 13.23 -1.28
N ASN A 78 9.46 13.12 -0.23
CA ASN A 78 9.89 13.28 1.16
C ASN A 78 10.17 11.94 1.86
N TYR A 79 9.87 10.81 1.22
CA TYR A 79 10.06 9.49 1.81
C TYR A 79 11.54 9.10 1.84
N THR A 80 12.17 9.27 3.01
CA THR A 80 13.59 8.97 3.22
C THR A 80 13.80 7.95 4.35
N TRP A 81 15.02 7.40 4.43
CA TRP A 81 15.44 6.64 5.61
C TRP A 81 15.50 7.56 6.82
N ASP A 82 14.99 7.08 7.95
CA ASP A 82 15.03 7.78 9.22
C ASP A 82 16.48 7.87 9.71
N LYS A 83 16.78 8.85 10.54
CA LYS A 83 18.14 9.09 11.06
C LYS A 83 18.14 9.10 12.58
N ASP A 84 19.20 8.56 13.18
CA ASP A 84 19.39 8.65 14.62
C ASP A 84 19.83 10.06 15.07
N LYS A 85 20.00 10.23 16.38
CA LYS A 85 20.47 11.49 16.99
C LYS A 85 21.88 11.91 16.56
N PHE A 86 22.62 11.03 15.91
CA PHE A 86 23.98 11.21 15.41
C PHE A 86 24.01 11.30 13.87
N ASP A 87 22.86 11.53 13.22
CA ASP A 87 22.68 11.63 11.76
C ASP A 87 22.98 10.32 10.98
N ASN A 88 23.08 9.17 11.67
CA ASN A 88 23.23 7.88 11.01
C ASN A 88 21.89 7.38 10.51
N THR A 89 21.82 6.93 9.24
CA THR A 89 20.61 6.32 8.71
C THR A 89 20.29 5.03 9.47
N ILE A 90 19.12 4.98 10.10
CA ILE A 90 18.61 3.75 10.69
C ILE A 90 17.88 2.95 9.61
N ASN A 91 17.88 1.63 9.75
CA ASN A 91 17.21 0.72 8.81
C ASN A 91 15.67 0.77 8.93
N LYS A 92 15.10 1.94 9.22
CA LYS A 92 13.66 2.20 9.29
C LYS A 92 13.38 3.43 8.42
N PRO A 93 12.34 3.40 7.56
CA PRO A 93 11.90 4.60 6.88
C PRO A 93 11.32 5.60 7.89
N ILE A 94 11.32 6.88 7.52
CA ILE A 94 10.64 7.94 8.29
C ILE A 94 9.16 7.58 8.48
N ASP A 95 8.60 7.91 9.65
CA ASP A 95 7.20 7.63 9.98
C ASP A 95 6.22 8.70 9.45
N ASP A 96 6.76 9.74 8.83
CA ASP A 96 6.01 10.81 8.17
C ASP A 96 5.92 10.55 6.65
N PHE A 97 4.84 11.02 6.02
CA PHE A 97 4.62 10.90 4.57
C PHE A 97 4.63 9.45 4.04
N ASN A 98 4.19 8.49 4.84
CA ASN A 98 4.20 7.07 4.50
C ASN A 98 2.86 6.52 3.98
N HIS A 99 1.78 7.30 4.02
CA HIS A 99 0.42 6.80 3.80
C HIS A 99 0.23 6.19 2.40
N LEU A 100 0.60 6.93 1.35
CA LEU A 100 0.49 6.49 -0.03
C LEU A 100 1.60 5.51 -0.42
N MET A 101 2.77 5.63 0.21
CA MET A 101 3.85 4.66 0.05
C MET A 101 3.46 3.29 0.60
N ASP A 102 2.80 3.24 1.75
CA ASP A 102 2.26 2.01 2.32
C ASP A 102 1.15 1.43 1.43
N ALA A 103 0.25 2.28 0.90
CA ALA A 103 -0.77 1.83 -0.05
C ALA A 103 -0.15 1.21 -1.32
N MET A 104 0.87 1.86 -1.90
CA MET A 104 1.62 1.33 -3.04
C MET A 104 2.30 0.01 -2.70
N ARG A 105 2.93 -0.07 -1.53
CA ARG A 105 3.60 -1.30 -1.05
C ARG A 105 2.62 -2.45 -0.89
N TYR A 106 1.43 -2.23 -0.32
CA TYR A 106 0.39 -3.25 -0.22
C TYR A 106 -0.11 -3.71 -1.59
N ALA A 107 -0.20 -2.81 -2.57
CA ALA A 107 -0.54 -3.15 -3.95
C ALA A 107 0.59 -3.97 -4.61
N MET A 108 1.85 -3.66 -4.31
CA MET A 108 3.01 -4.31 -4.88
C MET A 108 3.37 -5.67 -4.26
N GLU A 109 2.81 -6.01 -3.09
CA GLU A 109 3.01 -7.31 -2.42
C GLU A 109 2.77 -8.51 -3.38
N GLU A 110 1.86 -8.38 -4.34
CA GLU A 110 1.55 -9.46 -5.27
C GLU A 110 2.61 -9.72 -6.35
N PHE A 111 3.53 -8.77 -6.52
CA PHE A 111 4.64 -8.79 -7.46
C PHE A 111 5.96 -9.18 -6.79
N ASP A 112 5.98 -9.37 -5.46
CA ASP A 112 7.09 -10.04 -4.79
C ASP A 112 7.25 -11.43 -5.44
N GLY A 113 8.34 -11.61 -6.19
CA GLY A 113 8.63 -12.75 -7.09
C GLY A 113 8.69 -14.11 -6.40
N ARG A 114 8.27 -14.20 -5.13
CA ARG A 114 8.12 -15.40 -4.32
C ARG A 114 6.83 -16.18 -4.57
N LYS A 115 6.11 -15.93 -5.67
CA LYS A 115 5.19 -16.95 -6.19
C LYS A 115 6.04 -18.06 -6.78
N GLY A 116 6.42 -19.00 -5.91
CA GLY A 116 7.13 -20.22 -6.27
C GLY A 116 6.57 -20.82 -7.55
N VAL A 117 7.49 -21.33 -8.38
CA VAL A 117 7.23 -22.03 -9.65
C VAL A 117 5.91 -22.80 -9.55
N ARG A 118 4.87 -22.30 -10.23
CA ARG A 118 3.65 -23.09 -10.41
C ARG A 118 3.93 -24.08 -11.52
N ILE A 119 4.34 -25.28 -11.14
CA ILE A 119 4.24 -26.43 -12.05
C ILE A 119 2.74 -26.66 -12.24
N LEU A 120 2.23 -26.26 -13.40
CA LEU A 120 0.91 -26.67 -13.86
C LEU A 120 0.96 -28.20 -14.02
N LYS A 121 0.13 -28.92 -13.25
CA LYS A 121 -0.21 -30.31 -13.56
C LYS A 121 -1.37 -30.33 -14.53
#